data_AF-A0A432SM61-F1
#
_entry.id   AF-A0A432SM61-F1
#
_cell.length_a   1.000
_cell.length_b   1.000
_cell.length_c   1.000
_cell.angle_alpha   90.00
_cell.angle_beta   90.00
_cell.angle_gamma   90.00
#
_symmetry.space_group_name_H-M   'P 1'
#
loop_
_entity.id
_entity.type
_entity.pdbx_description
1 polymer ?
#
loop_
_entity_poly.entity_id
_entity_poly.type
_entity_poly.pdbx_seq_one_letter_code
_entity_poly.pdbx_strand_id
1 'polypeptide(L)'
;MPQTPPFLDFNLNLETFIDELKTITSTHDNTINRLLNIEAKNYQNFIKPFEMLEEDLSQFFTPLSHINAVKNSELTQKVYAEALPIITEYSTKISQNIAIYRVFQQIKQQEYAALNHEERRVIDLNILNFEL
;
A
#
# COMPACT_ATOMS: atom_id res chain seq x y z
N MET A 1 27.61 5.86 29.22
CA MET A 1 26.70 6.11 28.08
C MET A 1 25.91 4.82 27.88
N PRO A 2 24.56 4.84 27.95
CA PRO A 2 23.78 3.67 27.56
C PRO A 2 24.05 3.37 26.09
N GLN A 3 24.31 2.11 25.75
CA GLN A 3 24.46 1.71 24.35
C GLN A 3 23.10 1.74 23.67
N THR A 4 23.03 2.36 22.50
CA THR A 4 21.86 2.31 21.64
C THR A 4 21.64 0.88 21.20
N PRO A 5 20.42 0.32 21.30
CA PRO A 5 20.16 -1.00 20.74
C PRO A 5 20.46 -0.98 19.23
N PRO A 6 21.02 -2.08 18.69
CA PRO A 6 21.25 -2.19 17.24
C PRO A 6 19.91 -2.10 16.51
N PHE A 7 19.94 -1.55 15.29
CA PHE A 7 18.77 -1.63 14.40
C PHE A 7 18.39 -3.10 14.20
N LEU A 8 17.09 -3.37 14.16
CA LEU A 8 16.59 -4.69 13.81
C LEU A 8 17.00 -5.00 12.37
N ASP A 9 17.52 -6.21 12.15
CA ASP A 9 17.81 -6.67 10.79
C ASP A 9 16.50 -6.87 10.04
N PHE A 10 16.39 -6.22 8.89
CA PHE A 10 15.28 -6.50 7.98
C PHE A 10 15.51 -7.87 7.33
N ASN A 11 14.46 -8.69 7.30
CA ASN A 11 14.46 -9.91 6.50
C ASN A 11 14.25 -9.54 5.02
N LEU A 12 15.33 -9.17 4.33
CA LEU A 12 15.32 -8.72 2.93
C LEU A 12 16.02 -9.75 2.05
N ASN A 13 15.26 -10.50 1.27
CA ASN A 13 15.81 -11.41 0.27
C ASN A 13 15.89 -10.72 -1.10
N LEU A 14 17.08 -10.23 -1.45
CA LEU A 14 17.31 -9.52 -2.72
C LEU A 14 17.17 -10.42 -3.96
N GLU A 15 17.34 -11.74 -3.82
CA GLU A 15 17.26 -12.67 -4.95
C GLU A 15 15.83 -12.89 -5.43
N THR A 16 14.88 -12.96 -4.49
CA THR A 16 13.46 -13.22 -4.77
C THR A 16 12.59 -11.97 -4.71
N PHE A 17 13.15 -10.82 -4.28
CA PHE A 17 12.41 -9.58 -4.03
C PHE A 17 11.48 -9.17 -5.18
N ILE A 18 11.98 -9.20 -6.41
CA ILE A 18 11.22 -8.76 -7.59
C ILE A 18 10.06 -9.71 -7.90
N ASP A 19 10.24 -11.00 -7.72
CA ASP A 19 9.19 -11.99 -7.94
C ASP A 19 8.13 -11.95 -6.83
N GLU A 20 8.55 -11.72 -5.59
CA GLU A 20 7.66 -11.47 -4.46
C GLU A 20 6.85 -10.19 -4.68
N LEU A 21 7.48 -9.09 -5.10
CA LEU A 21 6.80 -7.83 -5.42
C LEU A 21 5.72 -8.00 -6.51
N LYS A 22 6.04 -8.74 -7.58
CA LYS A 22 5.07 -9.08 -8.64
C LYS A 22 3.92 -9.94 -8.10
N THR A 23 4.21 -10.85 -7.20
CA THR A 23 3.20 -11.71 -6.57
C THR A 23 2.27 -10.90 -5.67
N ILE A 24 2.81 -9.99 -4.85
CA ILE A 24 2.06 -9.07 -3.99
C ILE A 24 1.13 -8.21 -4.85
N THR A 25 1.66 -7.50 -5.85
CA THR A 25 0.86 -6.61 -6.71
C THR A 25 -0.22 -7.35 -7.49
N SER A 26 0.05 -8.56 -7.99
CA SER A 26 -0.97 -9.42 -8.63
C SER A 26 -2.05 -9.90 -7.65
N THR A 27 -1.65 -10.23 -6.42
CA THR A 27 -2.58 -10.62 -5.35
C THR A 27 -3.48 -9.45 -4.94
N HIS A 28 -2.92 -8.24 -4.88
CA HIS A 28 -3.67 -7.02 -4.60
C HIS A 28 -4.70 -6.77 -5.68
N ASP A 29 -4.34 -6.89 -6.97
CA ASP A 29 -5.28 -6.71 -8.07
C ASP A 29 -6.48 -7.65 -7.99
N ASN A 30 -6.22 -8.94 -7.74
CA ASN A 30 -7.27 -9.93 -7.56
C ASN A 30 -8.15 -9.62 -6.34
N THR A 31 -7.54 -9.14 -5.25
CA THR A 31 -8.27 -8.78 -4.04
C THR A 31 -9.14 -7.54 -4.26
N ILE A 32 -8.61 -6.49 -4.87
CA ILE A 32 -9.34 -5.27 -5.21
C ILE A 32 -10.50 -5.57 -6.16
N ASN A 33 -10.29 -6.43 -7.16
CA ASN A 33 -11.37 -6.89 -8.03
C ASN A 33 -12.48 -7.59 -7.23
N ARG A 34 -12.14 -8.42 -6.25
CA ARG A 34 -13.13 -9.05 -5.36
C ARG A 34 -13.85 -8.02 -4.48
N LEU A 35 -13.11 -7.08 -3.88
CA LEU A 35 -13.67 -6.01 -3.05
C LEU A 35 -14.66 -5.15 -3.86
N LEU A 36 -14.33 -4.81 -5.11
CA LEU A 36 -15.21 -4.03 -6.00
C LEU A 36 -16.52 -4.75 -6.33
N ASN A 37 -16.58 -6.08 -6.21
CA ASN A 37 -17.79 -6.87 -6.44
C ASN A 37 -18.61 -7.14 -5.16
N ILE A 38 -18.17 -6.69 -3.99
CA ILE A 38 -18.94 -6.81 -2.73
C ILE A 38 -20.24 -5.99 -2.84
N GLU A 39 -21.37 -6.60 -2.50
CA GLU A 39 -22.64 -5.89 -2.31
C GLU A 39 -22.65 -5.16 -0.96
N ALA A 40 -23.32 -4.00 -0.87
CA ALA A 40 -23.39 -3.18 0.35
C ALA A 40 -21.99 -2.90 0.96
N LYS A 41 -21.13 -2.26 0.16
CA LYS A 41 -19.78 -1.84 0.59
C LYS A 41 -19.87 -0.83 1.73
N ASN A 42 -19.04 -1.04 2.75
CA ASN A 42 -18.90 -0.22 3.95
C ASN A 42 -17.42 -0.10 4.34
N TYR A 43 -17.17 0.67 5.40
CA TYR A 43 -15.81 0.86 5.87
C TYR A 43 -15.11 -0.46 6.22
N GLN A 44 -15.78 -1.38 6.91
CA GLN A 44 -15.17 -2.61 7.41
C GLN A 44 -14.93 -3.67 6.33
N ASN A 45 -15.79 -3.75 5.30
CA ASN A 45 -15.70 -4.77 4.26
C ASN A 45 -15.00 -4.30 2.98
N PHE A 46 -14.78 -2.99 2.81
CA PHE A 46 -14.10 -2.44 1.63
C PHE A 46 -12.90 -1.58 2.01
N ILE A 47 -13.09 -0.46 2.71
CA ILE A 47 -12.01 0.52 2.96
C ILE A 47 -10.89 -0.11 3.78
N LYS A 48 -11.23 -0.71 4.93
CA LYS A 48 -10.22 -1.30 5.80
C LYS A 48 -9.41 -2.41 5.11
N PRO A 49 -10.03 -3.40 4.43
CA PRO A 49 -9.28 -4.38 3.64
C PRO A 49 -8.43 -3.75 2.54
N PHE A 50 -8.91 -2.69 1.88
CA PHE A 50 -8.15 -1.97 0.85
C PHE A 50 -6.89 -1.31 1.44
N GLU A 51 -7.02 -0.58 2.55
CA GLU A 51 -5.87 0.04 3.24
C GLU A 51 -4.84 -1.00 3.70
N MET A 52 -5.28 -2.19 4.10
CA MET A 52 -4.36 -3.26 4.48
C MET A 52 -3.50 -3.74 3.31
N LEU A 53 -3.96 -3.63 2.06
CA LEU A 53 -3.13 -3.92 0.88
C LEU A 53 -2.05 -2.85 0.68
N GLU A 54 -2.38 -1.57 0.90
CA GLU A 54 -1.38 -0.51 0.79
C GLU A 54 -0.31 -0.63 1.88
N GLU A 55 -0.73 -0.94 3.11
CA GLU A 55 0.18 -1.20 4.23
C GLU A 55 1.08 -2.42 3.96
N ASP A 56 0.53 -3.53 3.43
CA ASP A 56 1.31 -4.73 3.09
C ASP A 56 2.43 -4.42 2.08
N LEU A 57 2.11 -3.70 1.00
CA LEU A 57 3.11 -3.28 0.01
C LEU A 57 4.15 -2.34 0.62
N SER A 58 3.71 -1.40 1.46
CA SER A 58 4.58 -0.45 2.17
C SER A 58 5.56 -1.17 3.09
N GLN A 59 5.08 -2.13 3.89
CA GLN A 59 5.89 -2.94 4.78
C GLN A 59 6.91 -3.79 4.02
N PHE A 60 6.51 -4.37 2.88
CA PHE A 60 7.39 -5.15 2.02
C PHE A 60 8.51 -4.28 1.40
N PHE A 61 8.18 -3.09 0.90
CA PHE A 61 9.15 -2.24 0.20
C PHE A 61 10.06 -1.41 1.11
N THR A 62 9.57 -1.03 2.30
CA THR A 62 10.31 -0.16 3.24
C THR A 62 11.73 -0.65 3.55
N PRO A 63 11.96 -1.95 3.83
CA PRO A 63 13.31 -2.49 4.02
C PRO A 63 14.27 -2.21 2.86
N LEU A 64 13.84 -2.50 1.63
CA LEU A 64 14.67 -2.29 0.44
C LEU A 64 14.98 -0.81 0.25
N SER A 65 13.97 0.05 0.39
CA SER A 65 14.14 1.50 0.27
C SER A 65 15.08 2.04 1.33
N HIS A 66 14.96 1.59 2.58
CA HIS A 66 15.83 2.01 3.67
C HIS A 66 17.28 1.60 3.44
N ILE A 67 17.54 0.31 3.16
CA ILE A 67 18.90 -0.20 2.92
C ILE A 67 19.53 0.47 1.71
N ASN A 68 18.77 0.68 0.63
CA ASN A 68 19.28 1.43 -0.52
C ASN A 68 19.64 2.89 -0.18
N ALA A 69 18.91 3.52 0.75
CA ALA A 69 19.17 4.89 1.16
C ALA A 69 20.39 5.03 2.10
N VAL A 70 20.57 4.12 3.06
CA VAL A 70 21.57 4.29 4.14
C VAL A 70 22.80 3.39 4.04
N LYS A 71 22.70 2.27 3.30
CA LYS A 71 23.75 1.25 3.21
C LYS A 71 23.68 0.47 1.89
N ASN A 72 23.65 1.18 0.77
CA ASN A 72 23.56 0.53 -0.52
C ASN A 72 24.83 -0.24 -0.93
N SER A 73 24.60 -1.20 -1.80
CA SER A 73 25.54 -1.97 -2.61
C SER A 73 25.03 -2.01 -4.06
N GLU A 74 25.88 -2.43 -5.00
CA GLU A 74 25.48 -2.60 -6.41
C GLU A 74 24.23 -3.47 -6.57
N LEU A 75 24.14 -4.56 -5.80
CA LEU A 75 22.98 -5.45 -5.82
C LEU A 75 21.71 -4.76 -5.31
N THR A 76 21.78 -4.04 -4.19
CA THR A 76 20.60 -3.33 -3.65
C THR A 76 20.14 -2.21 -4.58
N GLN A 77 21.06 -1.48 -5.21
CA GLN A 77 20.73 -0.41 -6.16
C GLN A 77 20.03 -1.00 -7.40
N LYS A 78 20.54 -2.13 -7.91
CA LYS A 78 19.94 -2.86 -9.02
C LYS A 78 18.51 -3.30 -8.70
N VAL A 79 18.30 -4.00 -7.58
CA VAL A 79 16.97 -4.48 -7.17
C VAL A 79 16.02 -3.31 -6.90
N TYR A 80 16.48 -2.24 -6.26
CA TYR A 80 15.68 -1.02 -6.06
C TYR A 80 15.26 -0.39 -7.39
N ALA A 81 16.19 -0.24 -8.33
CA ALA A 81 15.89 0.29 -9.66
C ALA A 81 14.91 -0.58 -10.45
N GLU A 82 14.98 -1.91 -10.31
CA GLU A 82 14.02 -2.84 -10.91
C GLU A 82 12.64 -2.81 -10.23
N ALA A 83 12.57 -2.54 -8.92
CA ALA A 83 11.32 -2.46 -8.18
C ALA A 83 10.52 -1.16 -8.45
N LEU A 84 11.22 -0.04 -8.64
CA LEU A 84 10.62 1.28 -8.88
C LEU A 84 9.54 1.30 -9.98
N PRO A 85 9.78 0.79 -11.21
CA PRO A 85 8.76 0.81 -12.25
C PRO A 85 7.51 0.00 -11.87
N ILE A 86 7.67 -1.14 -11.20
CA ILE A 86 6.56 -2.00 -10.78
C ILE A 86 5.67 -1.28 -9.76
N ILE A 87 6.29 -0.66 -8.75
CA ILE A 87 5.57 0.10 -7.72
C ILE A 87 4.91 1.33 -8.34
N THR A 88 5.61 2.05 -9.20
CA THR A 88 5.07 3.26 -9.84
C THR A 88 3.86 2.93 -10.73
N GLU A 89 3.94 1.86 -11.52
CA GLU A 89 2.83 1.39 -12.35
C GLU A 89 1.63 0.97 -11.47
N TYR A 90 1.88 0.18 -10.41
CA TYR A 90 0.85 -0.23 -9.48
C TYR A 90 0.18 0.98 -8.80
N SER A 91 0.94 1.89 -8.20
CA SER A 91 0.43 3.09 -7.54
C SER A 91 -0.35 4.00 -8.50
N THR A 92 0.12 4.14 -9.74
CA THR A 92 -0.60 4.89 -10.79
C THR A 92 -1.93 4.24 -11.12
N LYS A 93 -1.95 2.92 -11.30
CA LYS A 93 -3.18 2.17 -11.58
C LYS A 93 -4.21 2.32 -10.45
N ILE A 94 -3.78 2.28 -9.18
CA ILE A 94 -4.68 2.43 -8.04
C ILE A 94 -5.20 3.86 -7.93
N SER A 95 -4.31 4.86 -7.92
CA SER A 95 -4.68 6.27 -7.79
C SER A 95 -5.55 6.79 -8.94
N GLN A 96 -5.47 6.20 -10.13
CA GLN A 96 -6.32 6.59 -11.26
C GLN A 96 -7.60 5.74 -11.40
N ASN A 97 -7.83 4.79 -10.49
CA ASN A 97 -9.00 3.92 -10.56
C ASN A 97 -10.27 4.60 -10.04
N ILE A 98 -11.07 5.13 -10.98
CA ILE A 98 -12.31 5.83 -10.67
C ILE A 98 -13.35 4.97 -9.93
N ALA A 99 -13.31 3.64 -10.09
CA ALA A 99 -14.25 2.77 -9.40
C ALA A 99 -13.95 2.73 -7.90
N ILE A 100 -12.67 2.72 -7.51
CA ILE A 100 -12.25 2.77 -6.10
C ILE A 100 -12.63 4.12 -5.51
N TYR A 101 -12.31 5.22 -6.19
CA TYR A 101 -12.68 6.58 -5.76
C TYR A 101 -14.19 6.71 -5.47
N ARG A 102 -15.04 6.21 -6.37
CA ARG A 102 -16.51 6.24 -6.20
C ARG A 102 -16.97 5.46 -4.97
N VAL A 103 -16.32 4.35 -4.63
CA VAL A 103 -16.65 3.59 -3.42
C VAL A 103 -16.30 4.40 -2.16
N PHE A 104 -15.14 5.05 -2.12
CA PHE A 104 -14.78 5.94 -1.01
C PHE A 104 -15.80 7.07 -0.83
N GLN A 105 -16.21 7.73 -1.93
CA GLN A 105 -17.24 8.77 -1.90
C GLN A 105 -18.59 8.23 -1.40
N GLN A 106 -19.00 7.05 -1.87
CA GLN A 106 -20.24 6.40 -1.44
C GLN A 106 -20.22 6.12 0.07
N ILE A 107 -19.15 5.48 0.58
CA ILE A 107 -19.05 5.14 2.00
C ILE A 107 -18.98 6.40 2.86
N LYS A 108 -18.30 7.46 2.40
CA LYS A 108 -18.32 8.77 3.05
C LYS A 108 -19.75 9.31 3.18
N GLN A 109 -20.57 9.20 2.14
CA GLN A 109 -21.96 9.67 2.22
C GLN A 109 -22.81 8.81 3.16
N GLN A 110 -22.54 7.51 3.25
CA GLN A 110 -23.36 6.54 3.98
C GLN A 110 -23.02 6.44 5.46
N GLU A 111 -21.74 6.42 5.82
CA GLU A 111 -21.29 5.99 7.16
C GLU A 111 -20.59 7.08 7.97
N TYR A 112 -20.18 8.19 7.35
CA TYR A 112 -19.25 9.16 7.96
C TYR A 112 -19.70 9.71 9.32
N ALA A 113 -21.02 9.88 9.54
CA ALA A 113 -21.54 10.33 10.83
C ALA A 113 -21.38 9.30 11.97
N ALA A 114 -21.28 8.01 11.65
CA ALA A 114 -21.15 6.91 12.59
C ALA A 114 -19.69 6.47 12.81
N LEU A 115 -18.76 6.87 11.93
CA LEU A 115 -17.35 6.51 12.00
C LEU A 115 -16.60 7.31 13.09
N ASN A 116 -15.56 6.70 13.66
CA ASN A 116 -14.68 7.38 14.60
C ASN A 116 -13.79 8.43 13.89
N HIS A 117 -12.91 9.10 14.65
CA HIS A 117 -12.08 10.17 14.07
C HIS A 117 -11.05 9.62 13.07
N GLU A 118 -10.43 8.49 13.40
CA GLU A 118 -9.39 7.84 12.62
C GLU A 118 -9.94 7.30 11.29
N GLU A 119 -11.09 6.65 11.32
CA GLU A 119 -11.78 6.10 10.15
C GLU A 119 -12.22 7.21 9.18
N ARG A 120 -12.74 8.32 9.71
CA ARG A 120 -13.04 9.51 8.89
C ARG A 120 -11.78 10.08 8.24
N ARG A 121 -10.67 10.13 8.99
CA ARG A 121 -9.39 10.63 8.48
C ARG A 121 -8.86 9.79 7.34
N VAL A 122 -8.97 8.46 7.42
CA VAL A 122 -8.60 7.53 6.34
C VAL A 122 -9.39 7.83 5.07
N ILE A 123 -10.71 7.98 5.19
CA ILE A 123 -11.58 8.33 4.05
C ILE A 123 -11.16 9.67 3.42
N ASP A 124 -11.02 10.70 4.25
CA ASP A 124 -10.75 12.06 3.77
C ASP A 124 -9.40 12.18 3.08
N LEU A 125 -8.37 11.52 3.62
CA LEU A 125 -7.04 11.49 3.01
C LEU A 125 -7.02 10.73 1.70
N ASN A 126 -7.68 9.57 1.62
CA ASN A 126 -7.76 8.82 0.38
C ASN A 126 -8.47 9.61 -0.73
N ILE A 127 -9.62 10.21 -0.42
CA ILE A 127 -10.34 11.07 -1.39
C ILE A 127 -9.46 12.22 -1.85
N LEU A 128 -8.74 12.89 -0.95
CA LEU A 128 -7.79 13.95 -1.32
C LEU A 128 -6.69 13.42 -2.24
N ASN A 129 -6.11 12.26 -1.94
CA ASN A 129 -5.05 11.67 -2.77
C ASN A 129 -5.53 11.31 -4.18
N PHE A 130 -6.80 10.92 -4.35
CA PHE A 130 -7.41 10.70 -5.68
C PHE A 130 -7.59 12.00 -6.48
N GLU A 131 -7.58 13.17 -5.83
CA GLU A 131 -7.85 14.48 -6.43
C GLU A 131 -6.60 15.32 -6.73
N LEU A 132 -5.41 14.85 -6.32
CA LEU A 132 -4.10 15.51 -6.51
C LEU A 132 -3.35 14.94 -7.73
#